data_AF-A0A966EKH1-F1
#
_entry.id   AF-A0A966EKH1-F1
#
_cell.length_a   1.000
_cell.length_b   1.000
_cell.length_c   1.000
_cell.angle_alpha   90.00
_cell.angle_beta   90.00
_cell.angle_gamma   90.00
#
_symmetry.space_group_name_H-M   'P 1'
#
loop_
_entity.id
_entity.type
_entity.pdbx_description
1 polymer ?
#
loop_
_entity_poly.entity_id
_entity_poly.type
_entity_poly.pdbx_seq_one_letter_code
_entity_poly.pdbx_strand_id
1 'polypeptide(L)'
;MFTSCGKKEAPETENQATGNATQEKVEEPSTEEKEPAPKKEEPAPLLTPDDAPPSKIDKTEESDKETIAKPTEEEPTAKVETPAPVTAFVKELQDKGITKGFLELERLEEIGQENPALAIEAMKDLVGKLTTVNTDSLPADLRDGVNSMRGGLNSMVLHMEEMPIPTDVLSGGEEAIGAWFLKQSTEDPDFAEDFGLTMREWGGEMQDLGQQMESSGEDLEQLFEKYGVDESEFDN
;
A
#
# COMPACT_ATOMS: atom_id res chain seq x y z
N MET A 1 -0.54 12.45 4.18
CA MET A 1 0.25 13.11 3.10
C MET A 1 0.29 12.21 1.87
N PHE A 2 -0.26 12.61 0.71
CA PHE A 2 -0.22 11.79 -0.51
C PHE A 2 0.44 12.53 -1.67
N THR A 3 1.75 12.31 -1.91
CA THR A 3 2.33 12.44 -3.25
C THR A 3 3.70 11.76 -3.35
N SER A 4 3.78 10.66 -4.08
CA SER A 4 4.95 10.21 -4.87
C SER A 4 4.54 8.91 -5.58
N CYS A 5 4.91 8.61 -6.83
CA CYS A 5 6.30 8.54 -7.26
C CYS A 5 6.54 9.02 -8.69
N GLY A 6 7.63 9.77 -8.82
CA GLY A 6 8.28 10.14 -10.05
C GLY A 6 9.19 9.05 -10.64
N LYS A 7 9.52 9.33 -11.90
CA LYS A 7 10.45 8.71 -12.86
C LYS A 7 11.72 8.05 -12.29
N LYS A 8 12.02 6.86 -12.83
CA LYS A 8 13.30 6.15 -12.75
C LYS A 8 14.30 6.73 -13.77
N GLU A 9 15.47 7.16 -13.33
CA GLU A 9 16.66 7.38 -14.17
C GLU A 9 17.62 6.18 -14.05
N ALA A 10 18.30 5.86 -15.16
CA ALA A 10 19.19 4.72 -15.32
C ALA A 10 20.66 5.09 -15.03
N PRO A 11 21.54 4.13 -14.67
CA PRO A 11 22.94 4.42 -14.39
C PRO A 11 23.82 4.44 -15.66
N GLU A 12 24.71 5.43 -15.72
CA GLU A 12 25.79 5.58 -16.70
C GLU A 12 26.87 4.49 -16.56
N THR A 13 27.45 4.08 -17.69
CA THR A 13 28.55 3.12 -17.79
C THR A 13 29.84 3.87 -18.15
N GLU A 14 30.84 3.87 -17.26
CA GLU A 14 32.16 4.43 -17.53
C GLU A 14 33.13 3.34 -18.05
N ASN A 15 33.80 3.67 -19.14
CA ASN A 15 34.71 2.83 -19.92
C ASN A 15 36.17 3.17 -19.53
N GLN A 16 37.00 2.19 -19.16
CA GLN A 16 38.45 2.31 -19.30
C GLN A 16 39.09 1.01 -19.77
N ALA A 17 39.82 1.14 -20.88
CA ALA A 17 40.61 0.12 -21.54
C ALA A 17 42.11 0.35 -21.30
N THR A 18 42.86 -0.74 -21.11
CA THR A 18 44.25 -1.06 -21.52
C THR A 18 44.74 -2.19 -20.61
N GLY A 19 45.34 -3.31 -21.02
CA GLY A 19 45.85 -3.82 -22.28
C GLY A 19 47.05 -4.71 -21.94
N ASN A 20 47.04 -6.02 -22.27
CA ASN A 20 48.18 -6.69 -22.89
C ASN A 20 47.86 -8.14 -23.32
N ALA A 21 48.43 -8.49 -24.46
CA ALA A 21 48.24 -9.69 -25.25
C ALA A 21 49.09 -10.89 -24.79
N THR A 22 48.65 -12.12 -25.11
CA THR A 22 49.43 -13.10 -25.88
C THR A 22 48.49 -14.15 -26.50
N GLN A 23 48.86 -14.60 -27.70
CA GLN A 23 48.13 -15.33 -28.74
C GLN A 23 47.93 -16.83 -28.46
N GLU A 24 46.91 -17.43 -29.08
CA GLU A 24 47.14 -18.54 -30.02
C GLU A 24 46.03 -18.63 -31.08
N LYS A 25 46.44 -18.97 -32.29
CA LYS A 25 45.78 -18.81 -33.59
C LYS A 25 45.43 -20.20 -34.14
N VAL A 26 44.21 -20.44 -34.61
CA VAL A 26 43.95 -21.43 -35.67
C VAL A 26 42.88 -20.89 -36.63
N GLU A 27 43.25 -20.93 -37.92
CA GLU A 27 42.55 -20.43 -39.13
C GLU A 27 41.29 -21.22 -39.48
N GLU A 28 40.29 -20.51 -40.02
CA GLU A 28 39.16 -21.03 -40.80
C GLU A 28 39.61 -21.60 -42.15
N PRO A 29 38.72 -22.33 -42.86
CA PRO A 29 38.23 -21.72 -44.09
C PRO A 29 36.72 -21.78 -44.29
N SER A 30 36.25 -20.70 -44.92
CA SER A 30 34.91 -20.36 -45.36
C SER A 30 34.29 -21.32 -46.38
N THR A 31 32.99 -21.59 -46.28
CA THR A 31 32.10 -21.56 -47.44
C THR A 31 30.65 -21.25 -47.03
N GLU A 32 30.09 -20.34 -47.81
CA GLU A 32 28.83 -19.61 -47.79
C GLU A 32 27.57 -20.46 -47.97
N GLU A 33 26.50 -20.24 -47.16
CA GLU A 33 25.11 -20.23 -47.65
C GLU A 33 24.15 -19.52 -46.66
N LYS A 34 23.19 -18.81 -47.25
CA LYS A 34 22.35 -17.71 -46.72
C LYS A 34 21.34 -18.09 -45.63
N GLU A 35 21.22 -17.24 -44.62
CA GLU A 35 20.03 -17.11 -43.76
C GLU A 35 18.80 -16.55 -44.51
N PRO A 36 17.57 -17.04 -44.23
CA PRO A 36 16.34 -16.39 -44.62
C PRO A 36 15.81 -15.46 -43.50
N ALA A 37 15.49 -14.22 -43.88
CA ALA A 37 14.73 -13.29 -43.04
C ALA A 37 13.21 -13.46 -43.22
N PRO A 38 12.41 -13.35 -42.14
CA PRO A 38 11.03 -12.89 -42.26
C PRO A 38 10.79 -11.58 -41.50
N LYS A 39 10.52 -10.56 -42.31
CA LYS A 39 9.52 -9.47 -42.21
C LYS A 39 9.08 -8.95 -40.83
N LYS A 40 9.40 -7.66 -40.64
CA LYS A 40 8.74 -6.69 -39.75
C LYS A 40 7.24 -6.58 -40.07
N GLU A 41 6.42 -6.60 -39.03
CA GLU A 41 5.04 -6.12 -39.06
C GLU A 41 4.95 -4.82 -38.26
N GLU A 42 4.04 -3.96 -38.69
CA GLU A 42 3.99 -2.50 -38.55
C GLU A 42 3.06 -2.09 -37.38
N PRO A 43 3.37 -1.10 -36.54
CA PRO A 43 2.37 -0.42 -35.73
C PRO A 43 1.81 0.80 -36.46
N ALA A 44 0.48 0.94 -36.42
CA ALA A 44 -0.31 1.99 -37.06
C ALA A 44 0.06 3.43 -36.61
N PRO A 45 -0.15 4.46 -37.45
CA PRO A 45 0.25 5.83 -37.16
C PRO A 45 -0.73 6.55 -36.21
N LEU A 46 -0.18 7.18 -35.17
CA LEU A 46 -0.83 8.24 -34.40
C LEU A 46 -0.86 9.51 -35.24
N LEU A 47 -2.07 10.06 -35.45
CA LEU A 47 -2.28 11.39 -36.02
C LEU A 47 -1.83 12.45 -35.03
N THR A 48 -0.89 13.29 -35.44
CA THR A 48 -0.63 14.59 -34.80
C THR A 48 -1.49 15.67 -35.48
N PRO A 49 -1.88 16.71 -34.74
CA PRO A 49 -2.01 18.02 -35.37
C PRO A 49 -1.18 19.05 -34.61
N ASP A 50 -0.11 19.52 -35.25
CA ASP A 50 0.50 20.82 -35.00
C ASP A 50 0.49 21.57 -36.34
N ASP A 51 -0.27 22.67 -36.41
CA ASP A 51 0.13 23.90 -37.12
C ASP A 51 -0.83 25.05 -36.71
N ALA A 52 -0.27 26.11 -36.12
CA ALA A 52 -0.93 27.37 -35.73
C ALA A 52 -1.00 28.35 -36.94
N PRO A 53 -1.25 29.69 -36.87
CA PRO A 53 -1.67 30.61 -35.79
C PRO A 53 -2.75 31.66 -36.29
N PRO A 54 -2.83 32.96 -35.86
CA PRO A 54 -4.07 33.60 -35.35
C PRO A 54 -4.65 34.75 -36.21
N SER A 55 -5.90 35.19 -35.96
CA SER A 55 -6.31 36.63 -35.91
C SER A 55 -7.84 36.90 -35.87
N LYS A 56 -8.23 37.70 -34.87
CA LYS A 56 -9.25 38.78 -34.77
C LYS A 56 -10.33 38.94 -35.86
N ILE A 57 -11.60 39.15 -35.44
CA ILE A 57 -12.46 40.33 -35.80
C ILE A 57 -13.48 40.65 -34.68
N ASP A 58 -13.67 41.96 -34.48
CA ASP A 58 -14.45 42.87 -33.61
C ASP A 58 -15.96 42.66 -33.23
N LYS A 59 -16.31 43.21 -32.02
CA LYS A 59 -17.50 44.03 -31.59
C LYS A 59 -18.91 43.42 -31.53
N THR A 60 -19.88 43.76 -30.64
CA THR A 60 -20.21 44.77 -29.58
C THR A 60 -21.40 44.15 -28.78
N GLU A 61 -21.58 44.30 -27.45
CA GLU A 61 -22.48 45.23 -26.71
C GLU A 61 -22.68 44.60 -25.31
N GLU A 62 -22.23 45.19 -24.19
CA GLU A 62 -22.96 46.06 -23.23
C GLU A 62 -23.29 45.35 -21.89
N SER A 63 -23.01 46.07 -20.78
CA SER A 63 -23.44 45.86 -19.37
C SER A 63 -22.93 44.58 -18.69
N ASP A 64 -22.35 44.59 -17.49
CA ASP A 64 -22.71 45.37 -16.32
C ASP A 64 -21.52 45.62 -15.39
N LYS A 65 -21.65 46.67 -14.61
CA LYS A 65 -20.65 47.18 -13.67
C LYS A 65 -20.83 46.46 -12.34
N GLU A 66 -20.12 45.35 -12.10
CA GLU A 66 -20.12 44.72 -10.77
C GLU A 66 -18.81 44.99 -10.02
N THR A 67 -18.99 45.70 -8.91
CA THR A 67 -18.04 46.02 -7.86
C THR A 67 -17.17 44.82 -7.51
N ILE A 68 -15.85 44.96 -7.63
CA ILE A 68 -14.88 44.02 -7.04
C ILE A 68 -15.03 44.08 -5.53
N ALA A 69 -15.83 43.17 -4.98
CA ALA A 69 -15.75 42.79 -3.58
C ALA A 69 -14.60 41.79 -3.45
N LYS A 70 -13.55 42.26 -2.77
CA LYS A 70 -12.45 41.47 -2.21
C LYS A 70 -13.02 40.18 -1.57
N PRO A 71 -12.48 38.97 -1.83
CA PRO A 71 -12.90 37.81 -1.09
C PRO A 71 -12.48 38.03 0.37
N THR A 72 -13.49 38.08 1.24
CA THR A 72 -13.32 38.04 2.67
C THR A 72 -12.67 36.71 3.02
N GLU A 73 -11.45 36.81 3.49
CA GLU A 73 -10.70 35.88 4.32
C GLU A 73 -11.65 35.13 5.26
N GLU A 74 -11.80 33.81 5.06
CA GLU A 74 -12.45 32.93 6.03
C GLU A 74 -11.56 32.90 7.29
N GLU A 75 -12.00 33.64 8.31
CA GLU A 75 -11.50 33.53 9.68
C GLU A 75 -11.98 32.20 10.33
N PRO A 76 -11.29 31.74 11.38
CA PRO A 76 -10.93 30.35 11.58
C PRO A 76 -12.11 29.45 11.95
N THR A 77 -11.99 28.19 11.53
CA THR A 77 -12.76 27.05 12.03
C THR A 77 -12.93 27.15 13.55
N ALA A 78 -14.18 27.30 14.00
CA ALA A 78 -14.50 27.17 15.41
C ALA A 78 -14.08 25.77 15.85
N LYS A 79 -13.07 25.68 16.73
CA LYS A 79 -12.55 24.42 17.26
C LYS A 79 -13.72 23.68 17.93
N VAL A 80 -14.13 22.56 17.35
CA VAL A 80 -15.16 21.70 17.92
C VAL A 80 -14.64 21.26 19.29
N GLU A 81 -15.40 21.52 20.35
CA GLU A 81 -15.02 21.11 21.70
C GLU A 81 -15.24 19.60 21.83
N THR A 82 -14.16 18.86 22.08
CA THR A 82 -14.19 17.41 22.18
C THR A 82 -15.03 16.97 23.39
N PRO A 83 -16.03 16.08 23.22
CA PRO A 83 -16.82 15.59 24.34
C PRO A 83 -15.96 14.82 25.35
N ALA A 84 -16.20 15.03 26.65
CA ALA A 84 -15.43 14.37 27.71
C ALA A 84 -15.32 12.83 27.60
N PRO A 85 -16.38 12.08 27.20
CA PRO A 85 -16.26 10.64 26.98
C PRO A 85 -15.30 10.27 25.84
N VAL A 86 -15.25 11.10 24.78
CA VAL A 86 -14.35 10.89 23.63
C VAL A 86 -12.91 11.18 24.03
N THR A 87 -12.65 12.27 24.75
CA THR A 87 -11.31 12.57 25.30
C THR A 87 -10.82 11.46 26.25
N ALA A 88 -11.70 10.95 27.12
CA ALA A 88 -11.36 9.85 28.02
C ALA A 88 -11.02 8.57 27.25
N PHE A 89 -11.74 8.29 26.17
CA PHE A 89 -11.49 7.15 25.30
C PHE A 89 -10.16 7.27 24.54
N VAL A 90 -9.87 8.42 23.92
CA VAL A 90 -8.57 8.66 23.27
C VAL A 90 -7.42 8.47 24.27
N LYS A 91 -7.59 9.00 25.48
CA LYS A 91 -6.64 8.78 26.56
C LYS A 91 -6.50 7.30 26.93
N GLU A 92 -7.60 6.54 26.97
CA GLU A 92 -7.56 5.10 27.22
C GLU A 92 -6.78 4.35 26.12
N LEU A 93 -6.95 4.73 24.85
CA LEU A 93 -6.18 4.18 23.73
C LEU A 93 -4.68 4.43 23.88
N GLN A 94 -4.29 5.65 24.25
CA GLN A 94 -2.89 6.03 24.52
C GLN A 94 -2.33 5.27 25.73
N ASP A 95 -3.06 5.26 26.85
CA ASP A 95 -2.63 4.65 28.11
C ASP A 95 -2.44 3.11 27.96
N LYS A 96 -3.20 2.47 27.05
CA LYS A 96 -3.05 1.05 26.69
C LYS A 96 -2.01 0.80 25.59
N GLY A 97 -1.43 1.86 25.01
CA GLY A 97 -0.44 1.76 23.94
C GLY A 97 -1.01 1.27 22.61
N ILE A 98 -2.31 1.45 22.37
CA ILE A 98 -2.98 1.04 21.13
C ILE A 98 -2.54 1.93 19.97
N THR A 99 -2.41 3.24 20.20
CA THR A 99 -1.94 4.20 19.19
C THR A 99 -0.53 3.86 18.70
N LYS A 100 0.36 3.52 19.64
CA LYS A 100 1.72 3.03 19.34
C LYS A 100 1.71 1.70 18.60
N GLY A 101 0.76 0.82 18.92
CA GLY A 101 0.60 -0.45 18.22
C GLY A 101 0.20 -0.27 16.75
N PHE A 102 -0.64 0.71 16.41
CA PHE A 102 -0.95 1.03 15.01
C PHE A 102 0.29 1.51 14.24
N LEU A 103 1.07 2.44 14.82
CA LEU A 103 2.32 2.89 14.21
C LEU A 103 3.36 1.76 14.05
N GLU A 104 3.40 0.84 15.02
CA GLU A 104 4.24 -0.35 14.92
C GLU A 104 3.80 -1.26 13.77
N LEU A 105 2.50 -1.42 13.55
CA LEU A 105 1.98 -2.18 12.41
C LEU A 105 2.33 -1.55 11.06
N GLU A 106 2.21 -0.23 10.92
CA GLU A 106 2.64 0.47 9.71
C GLU A 106 4.13 0.26 9.45
N ARG A 107 4.96 0.35 10.49
CA ARG A 107 6.39 0.06 10.38
C ARG A 107 6.66 -1.40 10.02
N LEU A 108 5.85 -2.31 10.55
CA LEU A 108 5.92 -3.74 10.27
C LEU A 108 5.33 -4.09 8.91
N GLU A 109 4.66 -3.19 8.18
CA GLU A 109 4.24 -3.46 6.81
C GLU A 109 5.46 -3.64 5.89
N GLU A 110 6.46 -2.77 6.04
CA GLU A 110 7.72 -2.85 5.27
C GLU A 110 8.60 -4.04 5.74
N ILE A 111 8.61 -4.34 7.04
CA ILE A 111 9.41 -5.43 7.64
C ILE A 111 8.69 -6.80 7.55
N GLY A 112 7.37 -6.80 7.41
CA GLY A 112 6.52 -7.99 7.41
C GLY A 112 6.74 -8.87 6.18
N GLN A 113 7.32 -8.33 5.10
CA GLN A 113 7.84 -9.13 4.00
C GLN A 113 9.02 -10.01 4.41
N GLU A 114 9.87 -9.53 5.32
CA GLU A 114 11.06 -10.26 5.77
C GLU A 114 10.73 -11.23 6.91
N ASN A 115 9.82 -10.84 7.81
CA ASN A 115 9.37 -11.68 8.91
C ASN A 115 7.86 -11.56 9.15
N PRO A 116 7.04 -12.32 8.41
CA PRO A 116 5.59 -12.25 8.52
C PRO A 116 5.07 -12.68 9.90
N ALA A 117 5.82 -13.51 10.63
CA ALA A 117 5.43 -13.93 11.98
C ALA A 117 5.40 -12.75 12.97
N LEU A 118 6.34 -11.80 12.86
CA LEU A 118 6.36 -10.62 13.73
C LEU A 118 5.16 -9.69 13.49
N ALA A 119 4.78 -9.49 12.22
CA ALA A 119 3.60 -8.69 11.90
C ALA A 119 2.32 -9.32 12.47
N ILE A 120 2.18 -10.65 12.38
CA ILE A 120 1.05 -11.40 12.94
C ILE A 120 1.00 -11.26 14.48
N GLU A 121 2.13 -11.39 15.16
CA GLU A 121 2.19 -11.24 16.63
C GLU A 121 1.81 -9.83 17.07
N ALA A 122 2.30 -8.79 16.37
CA ALA A 122 1.94 -7.41 16.66
C ALA A 122 0.45 -7.14 16.45
N MET A 123 -0.16 -7.68 15.39
CA MET A 123 -1.60 -7.56 15.15
C MET A 123 -2.41 -8.26 16.24
N LYS A 124 -1.99 -9.46 16.67
CA LYS A 124 -2.64 -10.18 17.78
C LYS A 124 -2.59 -9.40 19.08
N ASP A 125 -1.44 -8.83 19.42
CA ASP A 125 -1.30 -7.99 20.61
C ASP A 125 -2.18 -6.73 20.53
N LEU A 126 -2.22 -6.07 19.37
CA LEU A 126 -3.07 -4.90 19.15
C LEU A 126 -4.56 -5.24 19.30
N VAL A 127 -5.04 -6.31 18.67
CA VAL A 127 -6.42 -6.79 18.81
C VAL A 127 -6.71 -7.11 20.27
N GLY A 128 -5.80 -7.82 20.94
CA GLY A 128 -5.87 -8.13 22.36
C GLY A 128 -6.09 -6.87 23.20
N LYS A 129 -5.26 -5.84 23.01
CA LYS A 129 -5.42 -4.55 23.70
C LYS A 129 -6.74 -3.87 23.36
N LEU A 130 -7.12 -3.81 22.09
CA LEU A 130 -8.31 -3.12 21.61
C LEU A 130 -9.62 -3.73 22.17
N THR A 131 -9.66 -5.04 22.41
CA THR A 131 -10.81 -5.69 23.07
C THR A 131 -11.02 -5.26 24.52
N THR A 132 -9.98 -4.72 25.16
CA THR A 132 -10.05 -4.27 26.56
C THR A 132 -10.50 -2.82 26.72
N VAL A 133 -10.72 -2.10 25.61
CA VAL A 133 -11.11 -0.69 25.63
C VAL A 133 -12.60 -0.55 25.84
N ASN A 134 -13.00 0.35 26.76
CA ASN A 134 -14.40 0.61 27.03
C ASN A 134 -15.02 1.56 25.99
N THR A 135 -16.07 1.09 25.31
CA THR A 135 -16.79 1.86 24.29
C THR A 135 -18.20 2.28 24.73
N ASP A 136 -18.65 1.91 25.93
CA ASP A 136 -20.05 2.06 26.37
C ASP A 136 -20.48 3.52 26.52
N SER A 137 -19.53 4.40 26.86
CA SER A 137 -19.78 5.83 27.06
C SER A 137 -19.61 6.65 25.78
N LEU A 138 -19.21 6.03 24.66
CA LEU A 138 -19.04 6.71 23.39
C LEU A 138 -20.39 7.06 22.74
N PRO A 139 -20.45 8.13 21.94
CA PRO A 139 -21.54 8.33 21.00
C PRO A 139 -21.75 7.10 20.12
N ALA A 140 -23.01 6.81 19.76
CA ALA A 140 -23.38 5.56 19.12
C ALA A 140 -22.63 5.31 17.81
N ASP A 141 -22.49 6.34 16.96
CA ASP A 141 -21.75 6.26 15.70
C ASP A 141 -20.27 5.96 15.91
N LEU A 142 -19.60 6.66 16.83
CA LEU A 142 -18.19 6.42 17.14
C LEU A 142 -17.97 5.04 17.77
N ARG A 143 -18.87 4.62 18.68
CA ARG A 143 -18.86 3.28 19.25
C ARG A 143 -18.96 2.21 18.16
N ASP A 144 -19.88 2.39 17.24
CA ASP A 144 -20.14 1.43 16.17
C ASP A 144 -18.93 1.39 15.20
N GLY A 145 -18.32 2.54 14.88
CA GLY A 145 -17.07 2.62 14.11
C GLY A 145 -15.90 1.90 14.79
N VAL A 146 -15.67 2.15 16.09
CA VAL A 146 -14.62 1.46 16.87
C VAL A 146 -14.86 -0.05 16.92
N ASN A 147 -16.11 -0.48 17.09
CA ASN A 147 -16.45 -1.91 17.08
C ASN A 147 -16.27 -2.54 15.70
N SER A 148 -16.56 -1.81 14.62
CA SER A 148 -16.29 -2.24 13.25
C SER A 148 -14.79 -2.46 13.05
N MET A 149 -13.96 -1.48 13.41
CA MET A 149 -12.50 -1.59 13.34
C MET A 149 -11.98 -2.79 14.14
N ARG A 150 -12.48 -2.98 15.37
CA ARG A 150 -12.12 -4.14 16.21
C ARG A 150 -12.49 -5.46 15.53
N GLY A 151 -13.67 -5.53 14.92
CA GLY A 151 -14.12 -6.71 14.19
C GLY A 151 -13.26 -6.99 12.94
N GLY A 152 -12.91 -5.94 12.20
CA GLY A 152 -12.03 -6.02 11.02
C GLY A 152 -10.64 -6.55 11.37
N LEU A 153 -9.96 -5.93 12.35
CA LEU A 153 -8.65 -6.39 12.81
C LEU A 153 -8.68 -7.83 13.33
N ASN A 154 -9.72 -8.19 14.09
CA ASN A 154 -9.86 -9.57 14.57
C ASN A 154 -10.06 -10.56 13.41
N SER A 155 -10.79 -10.16 12.36
CA SER A 155 -10.99 -10.99 11.17
C SER A 155 -9.68 -11.17 10.40
N MET A 156 -8.87 -10.11 10.26
CA MET A 156 -7.53 -10.20 9.67
C MET A 156 -6.63 -11.16 10.47
N VAL A 157 -6.63 -11.05 11.80
CA VAL A 157 -5.85 -11.95 12.66
C VAL A 157 -6.27 -13.41 12.49
N LEU A 158 -7.58 -13.69 12.50
CA LEU A 158 -8.09 -15.05 12.29
C LEU A 158 -7.70 -15.60 10.92
N HIS A 159 -7.80 -14.77 9.87
CA HIS A 159 -7.39 -15.16 8.52
C HIS A 159 -5.89 -15.43 8.41
N MET A 160 -5.07 -14.68 9.13
CA MET A 160 -3.62 -14.95 9.22
C MET A 160 -3.29 -16.24 9.96
N GLU A 161 -4.13 -16.66 10.93
CA GLU A 161 -3.98 -17.96 11.58
C GLU A 161 -4.32 -19.13 10.64
N GLU A 162 -5.12 -18.86 9.61
CA GLU A 162 -5.46 -19.82 8.55
C GLU A 162 -4.44 -19.81 7.38
N MET A 163 -3.28 -19.16 7.57
CA MET A 163 -2.24 -19.12 6.54
C MET A 163 -1.83 -20.54 6.11
N PRO A 164 -1.74 -20.82 4.78
CA PRO A 164 -1.41 -22.16 4.28
C PRO A 164 -0.01 -22.66 4.66
N ILE A 165 0.89 -21.76 5.06
CA ILE A 165 2.23 -22.09 5.55
C ILE A 165 2.17 -22.19 7.09
N PRO A 166 2.65 -23.30 7.69
CA PRO A 166 2.69 -23.44 9.15
C PRO A 166 3.48 -22.31 9.83
N THR A 167 3.00 -21.84 10.98
CA THR A 167 3.64 -20.72 11.71
C THR A 167 5.09 -21.01 12.11
N ASP A 168 5.42 -22.25 12.49
CA ASP A 168 6.79 -22.63 12.82
C ASP A 168 7.73 -22.59 11.62
N VAL A 169 7.20 -22.87 10.42
CA VAL A 169 7.91 -22.74 9.15
C VAL A 169 8.10 -21.26 8.80
N LEU A 170 7.07 -20.43 8.95
CA LEU A 170 7.14 -18.98 8.72
C LEU A 170 8.17 -18.30 9.62
N SER A 171 8.19 -18.63 10.92
CA SER A 171 9.18 -18.10 11.87
C SER A 171 10.61 -18.52 11.55
N GLY A 172 10.79 -19.61 10.80
CA GLY A 172 12.10 -20.05 10.30
C GLY A 172 12.61 -19.29 9.08
N GLY A 173 11.78 -18.41 8.49
CA GLY A 173 12.14 -17.57 7.34
C GLY A 173 12.18 -18.32 6.01
N GLU A 174 12.73 -17.66 4.99
CA GLU A 174 12.74 -18.14 3.59
C GLU A 174 13.35 -19.54 3.43
N GLU A 175 14.47 -19.83 4.12
CA GLU A 175 15.13 -21.15 4.04
C GLU A 175 14.23 -22.27 4.57
N ALA A 176 13.53 -22.03 5.69
CA ALA A 176 12.61 -23.02 6.27
C ALA A 176 11.39 -23.23 5.37
N ILE A 177 10.83 -22.14 4.83
CA ILE A 177 9.72 -22.18 3.87
C ILE A 177 10.12 -22.98 2.62
N GLY A 178 11.31 -22.71 2.05
CA GLY A 178 11.81 -23.42 0.88
C GLY A 178 12.02 -24.93 1.13
N ALA A 179 12.59 -25.28 2.29
CA ALA A 179 12.78 -26.68 2.67
C ALA A 179 11.45 -27.43 2.89
N TRP A 180 10.48 -26.77 3.55
CA TRP A 180 9.14 -27.32 3.74
C TRP A 180 8.41 -27.51 2.40
N PHE A 181 8.43 -26.51 1.53
CA PHE A 181 7.80 -26.57 0.21
C PHE A 181 8.39 -27.68 -0.67
N LEU A 182 9.73 -27.82 -0.69
CA LEU A 182 10.39 -28.89 -1.44
C LEU A 182 10.01 -30.29 -0.91
N LYS A 183 9.93 -30.43 0.41
CA LYS A 183 9.49 -31.68 1.02
C LYS A 183 8.05 -32.03 0.59
N GLN A 184 7.12 -31.09 0.70
CA GLN A 184 5.72 -31.31 0.33
C GLN A 184 5.57 -31.66 -1.16
N SER A 185 6.24 -30.92 -2.06
CA SER A 185 6.22 -31.20 -3.50
C SER A 185 6.90 -32.52 -3.91
N THR A 186 7.76 -33.09 -3.05
CA THR A 186 8.32 -34.43 -3.27
C THR A 186 7.35 -35.52 -2.80
N GLU A 187 6.59 -35.26 -1.74
CA GLU A 187 5.59 -36.18 -1.18
C GLU A 187 4.31 -36.21 -2.03
N ASP A 188 3.96 -35.09 -2.66
CA ASP A 188 2.78 -34.92 -3.50
C ASP A 188 3.13 -34.12 -4.78
N PRO A 189 3.10 -34.77 -5.97
CA PRO A 189 3.38 -34.11 -7.25
C PRO A 189 2.45 -32.95 -7.60
N ASP A 190 1.22 -32.95 -7.10
CA ASP A 190 0.19 -31.94 -7.42
C ASP A 190 0.23 -30.77 -6.41
N PHE A 191 0.95 -30.93 -5.29
CA PHE A 191 1.04 -29.94 -4.20
C PHE A 191 1.38 -28.54 -4.65
N ALA A 192 2.31 -28.37 -5.59
CA ALA A 192 2.75 -27.03 -6.01
C ALA A 192 1.63 -26.25 -6.72
N GLU A 193 0.80 -26.93 -7.51
CA GLU A 193 -0.35 -26.32 -8.18
C GLU A 193 -1.45 -26.00 -7.15
N ASP A 194 -1.80 -26.98 -6.32
CA ASP A 194 -2.84 -26.83 -5.30
C ASP A 194 -2.49 -25.76 -4.26
N PHE A 195 -1.24 -25.72 -3.81
CA PHE A 195 -0.73 -24.70 -2.91
C PHE A 195 -0.74 -23.32 -3.56
N GLY A 196 -0.38 -23.23 -4.84
CA GLY A 196 -0.43 -21.97 -5.60
C GLY A 196 -1.85 -21.40 -5.73
N LEU A 197 -2.85 -22.27 -5.90
CA LEU A 197 -4.26 -21.89 -5.90
C LEU A 197 -4.70 -21.44 -4.49
N THR A 198 -4.39 -22.25 -3.47
CA THR A 198 -4.73 -21.97 -2.07
C THR A 198 -4.15 -20.63 -1.62
N MET A 199 -2.87 -20.35 -1.92
CA MET A 199 -2.22 -19.08 -1.58
C MET A 199 -2.83 -17.90 -2.31
N ARG A 200 -3.31 -18.08 -3.55
CA ARG A 200 -3.98 -17.01 -4.30
C ARG A 200 -5.34 -16.68 -3.70
N GLU A 201 -6.11 -17.70 -3.33
CA GLU A 201 -7.41 -17.52 -2.66
C GLU A 201 -7.22 -16.84 -1.30
N TRP A 202 -6.33 -17.38 -0.46
CA TRP A 202 -5.98 -16.80 0.83
C TRP A 202 -5.50 -15.35 0.70
N GLY A 203 -4.62 -15.06 -0.26
CA GLY A 203 -4.12 -13.71 -0.51
C GLY A 203 -5.19 -12.76 -1.03
N GLY A 204 -6.14 -13.25 -1.82
CA GLY A 204 -7.29 -12.47 -2.28
C GLY A 204 -8.22 -12.08 -1.13
N GLU A 205 -8.56 -13.01 -0.25
CA GLU A 205 -9.35 -12.74 0.95
C GLU A 205 -8.63 -11.77 1.90
N MET A 206 -7.30 -11.92 2.04
CA MET A 206 -6.48 -11.00 2.84
C MET A 206 -6.48 -9.58 2.24
N GLN A 207 -6.43 -9.45 0.92
CA GLN A 207 -6.53 -8.17 0.23
C GLN A 207 -7.91 -7.52 0.44
N ASP A 208 -8.99 -8.29 0.33
CA ASP A 208 -10.35 -7.80 0.54
C ASP A 208 -10.54 -7.32 1.99
N LEU A 209 -10.02 -8.07 2.97
CA LEU A 209 -10.00 -7.65 4.38
C LEU A 209 -9.18 -6.38 4.58
N GLY A 210 -8.02 -6.26 3.94
CA GLY A 210 -7.18 -5.06 3.98
C GLY A 210 -7.91 -3.82 3.45
N GLN A 211 -8.59 -3.93 2.31
CA GLN A 211 -9.38 -2.83 1.74
C GLN A 211 -10.55 -2.42 2.63
N GLN A 212 -11.25 -3.39 3.22
CA GLN A 212 -12.32 -3.11 4.18
C GLN A 212 -11.79 -2.40 5.43
N MET A 213 -10.58 -2.77 5.88
CA MET A 213 -9.93 -2.14 7.02
C MET A 213 -9.50 -0.71 6.71
N GLU A 214 -8.92 -0.46 5.53
CA GLU A 214 -8.57 0.90 5.07
C GLU A 214 -9.81 1.80 5.05
N SER A 215 -10.90 1.35 4.43
CA SER A 215 -12.17 2.10 4.42
C SER A 215 -12.74 2.33 5.83
N SER A 216 -12.67 1.31 6.70
CA SER A 216 -13.12 1.45 8.09
C SER A 216 -12.25 2.41 8.90
N GLY A 217 -10.96 2.49 8.60
CA GLY A 217 -10.02 3.44 9.18
C GLY A 217 -10.35 4.87 8.79
N GLU A 218 -10.56 5.13 7.49
CA GLU A 218 -10.96 6.44 6.96
C GLU A 218 -12.32 6.91 7.54
N ASP A 219 -13.29 6.00 7.65
CA ASP A 219 -14.59 6.30 8.26
C ASP A 219 -14.45 6.64 9.75
N LEU A 220 -13.57 5.92 10.47
CA LEU A 220 -13.32 6.16 11.88
C LEU A 220 -12.57 7.47 12.12
N GLU A 221 -11.62 7.82 11.26
CA GLU A 221 -10.91 9.09 11.27
C GLU A 221 -11.90 10.27 11.11
N GLN A 222 -12.79 10.21 10.12
CA GLN A 222 -13.84 11.21 9.93
C GLN A 222 -14.78 11.33 11.15
N LEU A 223 -15.06 10.21 11.84
CA LEU A 223 -15.84 10.24 13.08
C LEU A 223 -15.07 10.93 14.21
N PHE A 224 -13.77 10.70 14.35
CA PHE A 224 -12.93 11.40 15.32
C PHE A 224 -12.85 12.90 15.03
N GLU A 225 -12.63 13.30 13.78
CA GLU A 225 -12.64 14.71 13.35
C GLU A 225 -13.97 15.40 13.67
N LYS A 226 -15.10 14.72 13.39
CA LYS A 226 -16.44 15.21 13.74
C LYS A 226 -16.58 15.50 15.23
N TYR A 227 -15.91 14.74 16.08
CA TYR A 227 -15.89 14.94 17.53
C TYR A 227 -14.75 15.85 18.01
N GLY A 228 -14.04 16.53 17.11
CA GLY A 228 -12.97 17.46 17.43
C GLY A 228 -11.71 16.79 17.96
N VAL A 229 -11.49 15.51 17.62
CA VAL A 229 -10.23 14.81 17.86
C VAL A 229 -9.36 14.98 16.62
N ASP A 230 -8.15 15.47 16.81
CA ASP A 230 -7.18 15.66 15.73
C ASP A 230 -6.23 14.45 15.63
N GLU A 231 -5.73 14.16 14.43
CA GLU A 231 -4.76 13.08 14.18
C GLU A 231 -3.54 13.16 15.11
N SER A 232 -3.07 14.39 15.40
CA SER A 232 -1.92 14.61 16.30
C SER A 232 -2.15 14.18 17.74
N GLU A 233 -3.40 13.96 18.15
CA GLU A 233 -3.70 13.39 19.47
C GLU A 233 -3.30 11.90 19.54
N PHE A 234 -3.05 11.22 18.41
CA PHE A 234 -2.62 9.82 18.40
C PHE A 234 -1.08 9.65 18.35
N ASP A 235 -0.32 10.71 18.09
CA ASP A 235 1.15 10.68 17.89
C ASP A 235 2.03 10.61 19.17
N ASN A 236 1.45 10.59 20.38
CA ASN A 236 2.20 10.67 21.66
C ASN A 236 2.47 9.33 22.38
#